data_AF-A0A7K5V180-F1
#
_entry.id   AF-A0A7K5V180-F1
#
_cell.length_a   1.000
_cell.length_b   1.000
_cell.length_c   1.000
_cell.angle_alpha   90.00
_cell.angle_beta   90.00
_cell.angle_gamma   90.00
#
_symmetry.space_group_name_H-M   'P 1'
#
loop_
_entity.id
_entity.type
_entity.pdbx_description
1 polymer ?
#
loop_
_entity_poly.entity_id
_entity_poly.type
_entity_poly.pdbx_seq_one_letter_code
_entity_poly.pdbx_strand_id
1 'polypeptide(L)'
;LGAILLGLILFIAAVVAWCYYTVSLRKAEQLKTELMDLRSDGFVIRNQHGEVVFRLAFRSGSLDLESCSKEGEILSCSRSSRGPLNFFIQTVKPKDTVMCYRVRWEELAAGPAVEHTMFWEDAHWYGGSEMSTQHWPIRLAGYQEPVPYVTSDVYSFRDSFGGILERYWLSSKAAAIKINDSVPFHLGFNATERALFFQARYKDSPYKPPSGQQPFPELSYRVCVGSDITSIHKYMVRRYFNKPSKIPAENAFRYPIWSTWALYKNDIDQDKLLKYAKNIKKYHFNCSHIEIDDMYTQAYGDFDFDPVKFPNVTEMFAKLREDGFKVTLWTHPFINYNSSNFGVGIERQLFIKEPSGQLPAMVEWWNGIGAILDFTNPAARDWFQSHLRQLRHKYGISSFKFDAGETSYLPKQFSTFRPLSDPSIWSRRYTEMAIPFYELAEVRVGYQSQNISCFFRIIDRDSVWGYELGLKSLIPTVLTISMLGYPFVLPDMIGGNFLPNKTEGAEDIPDRELY
;
A
#
# COMPACT_ATOMS: atom_id res chain seq x y z
N LEU A 1 -10.97 58.68 51.07
CA LEU A 1 -11.86 58.03 50.07
C LEU A 1 -11.10 57.47 48.86
N GLY A 2 -10.22 58.24 48.22
CA GLY A 2 -9.46 57.76 47.03
C GLY A 2 -8.59 56.50 47.24
N ALA A 3 -7.85 56.40 48.36
CA ALA A 3 -6.97 55.25 48.61
C ALA A 3 -7.71 53.93 48.91
N ILE A 4 -8.87 54.01 49.59
CA ILE A 4 -9.71 52.84 49.90
C ILE A 4 -10.38 52.31 48.62
N LEU A 5 -10.84 53.22 47.76
CA LEU A 5 -11.42 52.86 46.46
C LEU A 5 -10.38 52.20 45.54
N LEU A 6 -9.16 52.74 45.51
CA LEU A 6 -8.05 52.16 44.73
C LEU A 6 -7.67 50.76 45.24
N GLY A 7 -7.61 50.57 46.56
CA GLY A 7 -7.34 49.28 47.19
C GLY A 7 -8.42 48.23 46.89
N LEU A 8 -9.70 48.63 46.87
CA LEU A 8 -10.81 47.76 46.52
C LEU A 8 -10.75 47.31 45.05
N ILE A 9 -10.41 48.23 44.13
CA ILE A 9 -10.25 47.95 42.69
C ILE A 9 -9.10 46.97 42.46
N LEU A 10 -7.94 47.18 43.09
CA LEU A 10 -6.79 46.29 42.97
C LEU A 10 -7.07 44.89 43.54
N PHE A 11 -7.81 44.82 44.66
CA PHE A 11 -8.24 43.54 45.23
C PHE A 11 -9.19 42.79 44.29
N ILE A 12 -10.20 43.47 43.73
CA ILE A 12 -11.12 42.87 42.75
C ILE A 12 -10.35 42.40 41.50
N ALA A 13 -9.43 43.20 40.97
CA ALA A 13 -8.59 42.82 39.84
C ALA A 13 -7.74 41.58 40.14
N ALA A 14 -7.14 41.50 41.34
CA ALA A 14 -6.37 40.34 41.77
C ALA A 14 -7.24 39.08 41.92
N VAL A 15 -8.44 39.21 42.47
CA VAL A 15 -9.39 38.08 42.59
C VAL A 15 -9.87 37.62 41.22
N VAL A 16 -10.20 38.54 40.31
CA VAL A 16 -10.59 38.21 38.93
C VAL A 16 -9.44 37.53 38.19
N ALA A 17 -8.22 38.04 38.31
CA ALA A 17 -7.03 37.44 37.72
C ALA A 17 -6.75 36.04 38.30
N TRP A 18 -6.91 35.86 39.61
CA TRP A 18 -6.75 34.57 40.29
C TRP A 18 -7.83 33.55 39.88
N CYS A 19 -9.08 33.97 39.80
CA CYS A 19 -10.18 33.15 39.30
C CYS A 19 -9.93 32.73 37.84
N TYR A 20 -9.52 33.68 37.00
CA TYR A 20 -9.16 33.41 35.61
C TYR A 20 -7.99 32.43 35.51
N TYR A 21 -6.94 32.64 36.31
CA TYR A 21 -5.77 31.74 36.37
C TYR A 21 -6.17 30.34 36.83
N THR A 22 -6.99 30.21 37.87
CA THR A 22 -7.44 28.91 38.40
C THR A 22 -8.32 28.15 37.41
N VAL A 23 -9.23 28.86 36.71
CA VAL A 23 -10.05 28.29 35.63
C VAL A 23 -9.18 27.87 34.45
N SER A 24 -8.21 28.70 34.06
CA SER A 24 -7.25 28.40 33.00
C SER A 24 -6.38 27.18 33.33
N LEU A 25 -5.91 27.06 34.56
CA LEU A 25 -5.08 25.93 35.01
C LEU A 25 -5.86 24.62 35.04
N ARG A 26 -7.10 24.64 35.56
CA ARG A 26 -8.00 23.47 35.51
C ARG A 26 -8.33 23.05 34.09
N LYS A 27 -8.51 24.00 33.17
CA LYS A 27 -8.70 23.72 31.74
C LYS A 27 -7.45 23.11 31.11
N ALA A 28 -6.27 23.62 31.42
CA ALA A 28 -5.01 23.04 30.96
C ALA A 28 -4.83 21.59 31.45
N GLU A 29 -5.21 21.28 32.69
CA GLU A 29 -5.22 19.90 33.21
C GLU A 29 -6.26 19.01 32.50
N GLN A 30 -7.43 19.54 32.13
CA GLN A 30 -8.44 18.80 31.37
C GLN A 30 -7.99 18.44 29.95
N LEU A 31 -7.17 19.29 29.32
CA LEU A 31 -6.60 19.06 27.98
C LEU A 31 -5.43 18.08 27.99
N LYS A 32 -4.88 17.77 29.17
CA LYS A 32 -3.90 16.69 29.34
C LYS A 32 -4.62 15.34 29.45
N THR A 33 -4.15 14.37 28.68
CA THR A 33 -4.65 12.99 28.78
C THR A 33 -3.50 12.00 28.80
N GLU A 34 -3.22 11.48 30.00
CA GLU A 34 -2.10 10.58 30.28
C GLU A 34 -0.77 11.22 29.83
N LEU A 35 -0.13 10.62 28.83
CA LEU A 35 1.12 11.03 28.21
C LEU A 35 0.97 12.11 27.13
N MET A 36 -0.26 12.48 26.77
CA MET A 36 -0.57 13.40 25.68
C MET A 36 -1.01 14.77 26.21
N ASP A 37 -0.45 15.82 25.61
CA ASP A 37 -0.80 17.23 25.81
C ASP A 37 -1.51 17.75 24.55
N LEU A 38 -2.81 18.04 24.65
CA LEU A 38 -3.60 18.64 23.57
C LEU A 38 -3.51 20.17 23.62
N ARG A 39 -3.31 20.76 22.46
CA ARG A 39 -3.30 22.22 22.22
C ARG A 39 -4.33 22.55 21.15
N SER A 40 -4.63 23.85 21.01
CA SER A 40 -5.57 24.30 19.98
C SER A 40 -5.10 23.96 18.57
N ASP A 41 -3.79 23.91 18.33
CA ASP A 41 -3.16 23.72 17.02
C ASP A 41 -2.54 22.33 16.82
N GLY A 42 -2.73 21.39 17.74
CA GLY A 42 -2.14 20.05 17.64
C GLY A 42 -2.03 19.33 18.97
N PHE A 43 -1.26 18.24 19.00
CA PHE A 43 -0.93 17.55 20.24
C PHE A 43 0.50 17.00 20.24
N VAL A 44 1.01 16.79 21.45
CA VAL A 44 2.33 16.20 21.70
C VAL A 44 2.17 15.01 22.63
N ILE A 45 2.81 13.89 22.33
CA ILE A 45 2.89 12.73 23.23
C ILE A 45 4.32 12.64 23.76
N ARG A 46 4.44 12.48 25.08
CA ARG A 46 5.71 12.30 25.79
C ARG A 46 5.85 10.88 26.31
N ASN A 47 7.06 10.35 26.42
CA ASN A 47 7.25 9.09 27.14
C ASN A 47 7.17 9.30 28.67
N GLN A 48 7.34 8.22 29.43
CA GLN A 48 7.33 8.27 30.90
C GLN A 48 8.46 9.15 31.49
N HIS A 49 9.53 9.39 30.73
CA HIS A 49 10.65 10.26 31.10
C HIS A 49 10.43 11.74 30.69
N GLY A 50 9.27 12.07 30.11
CA GLY A 50 8.93 13.43 29.69
C GLY A 50 9.48 13.85 28.31
N GLU A 51 10.19 12.97 27.61
CA GLU A 51 10.74 13.25 26.28
C GLU A 51 9.63 13.20 25.23
N VAL A 52 9.68 14.10 24.24
CA VAL A 52 8.73 14.08 23.12
C VAL A 52 9.01 12.89 22.21
N VAL A 53 8.01 12.03 22.02
CA VAL A 53 8.09 10.85 21.15
C VAL A 53 7.19 10.97 19.91
N PHE A 54 6.20 11.86 19.95
CA PHE A 54 5.32 12.11 18.82
C PHE A 54 4.77 13.54 18.88
N ARG A 55 4.71 14.20 17.73
CA ARG A 55 4.14 15.54 17.58
C ARG A 55 3.32 15.62 16.30
N LEU A 56 2.13 16.19 16.41
CA LEU A 56 1.25 16.42 15.28
C LEU A 56 0.57 17.79 15.42
N ALA A 57 0.52 18.54 14.32
CA ALA A 57 -0.16 19.82 14.22
C ALA A 57 -1.42 19.72 13.34
N PHE A 58 -2.44 20.48 13.69
CA PHE A 58 -3.66 20.65 12.90
C PHE A 58 -3.46 21.78 11.89
N ARG A 59 -3.69 21.51 10.60
CA ARG A 59 -3.62 22.51 9.51
C ARG A 59 -5.00 22.94 9.03
N SER A 60 -6.03 22.15 9.31
CA SER A 60 -7.43 22.50 8.99
C SER A 60 -8.10 23.47 9.97
N GLY A 61 -7.33 24.14 10.81
CA GLY A 61 -7.81 25.12 11.77
C GLY A 61 -7.33 24.80 13.18
N SER A 62 -7.65 25.69 14.12
CA SER A 62 -7.37 25.49 15.54
C SER A 62 -8.64 25.12 16.27
N LEU A 63 -8.58 24.16 17.19
CA LEU A 63 -9.71 23.81 18.06
C LEU A 63 -10.09 25.01 18.93
N ASP A 64 -11.40 25.24 19.05
CA ASP A 64 -11.93 26.12 20.07
C ASP A 64 -11.96 25.34 21.39
N LEU A 65 -10.96 25.57 22.24
CA LEU A 65 -10.79 24.86 23.51
C LEU A 65 -11.96 25.11 24.49
N GLU A 66 -12.73 26.18 24.31
CA GLU A 66 -13.95 26.43 25.10
C GLU A 66 -15.09 25.47 24.72
N SER A 67 -15.05 24.90 23.52
CA SER A 67 -16.03 23.92 23.05
C SER A 67 -15.68 22.48 23.45
N CYS A 68 -14.56 22.29 24.15
CA CYS A 68 -14.04 20.97 24.49
C CYS A 68 -14.55 20.48 25.86
N SER A 69 -14.84 19.20 25.95
CA SER A 69 -15.20 18.51 27.19
C SER A 69 -14.45 17.18 27.30
N LYS A 70 -14.31 16.68 28.52
CA LYS A 70 -13.70 15.37 28.79
C LYS A 70 -14.67 14.51 29.58
N GLU A 71 -15.06 13.38 28.99
CA GLU A 71 -15.94 12.38 29.59
C GLU A 71 -15.22 11.03 29.61
N GLY A 72 -14.79 10.62 30.80
CA GLY A 72 -13.96 9.42 30.99
C GLY A 72 -12.66 9.50 30.17
N GLU A 73 -12.47 8.54 29.26
CA GLU A 73 -11.29 8.42 28.41
C GLU A 73 -11.39 9.23 27.10
N ILE A 74 -12.49 9.95 26.88
CA ILE A 74 -12.77 10.67 25.63
C ILE A 74 -12.71 12.18 25.89
N LEU A 75 -11.84 12.87 25.17
CA LEU A 75 -11.84 14.31 25.04
C LEU A 75 -12.47 14.67 23.70
N SER A 76 -13.53 15.47 23.70
CA SER A 76 -14.27 15.86 22.49
C SER A 76 -14.33 17.38 22.36
N CYS A 77 -14.38 17.91 21.14
CA CYS A 77 -14.59 19.32 20.85
C CYS A 77 -15.62 19.47 19.72
N SER A 78 -16.48 20.49 19.79
CA SER A 78 -17.57 20.71 18.83
C SER A 78 -17.33 21.88 17.86
N ARG A 79 -16.30 22.71 18.11
CA ARG A 79 -15.97 23.87 17.26
C ARG A 79 -14.47 24.04 17.02
N SER A 80 -14.14 24.59 15.86
CA SER A 80 -12.80 25.04 15.45
C SER A 80 -12.87 26.48 14.95
N SER A 81 -11.71 27.05 14.63
CA SER A 81 -11.58 28.36 13.99
C SER A 81 -12.24 28.44 12.61
N ARG A 82 -12.60 27.29 11.99
CA ARG A 82 -13.28 27.22 10.69
C ARG A 82 -14.77 26.94 10.79
N GLY A 83 -15.27 26.51 11.94
CA GLY A 83 -16.70 26.25 12.14
C GLY A 83 -16.99 25.06 13.04
N PRO A 84 -18.22 24.51 12.96
CA PRO A 84 -18.60 23.28 13.65
C PRO A 84 -17.82 22.08 13.13
N LEU A 85 -17.34 21.24 14.03
CA LEU A 85 -16.71 19.97 13.70
C LEU A 85 -17.09 18.89 14.71
N ASN A 86 -16.83 17.64 14.36
CA ASN A 86 -16.85 16.52 15.28
C ASN A 86 -15.41 16.05 15.53
N PHE A 87 -14.83 16.49 16.64
CA PHE A 87 -13.49 16.11 17.05
C PHE A 87 -13.50 15.29 18.32
N PHE A 88 -12.72 14.21 18.35
CA PHE A 88 -12.40 13.54 19.60
C PHE A 88 -11.00 12.92 19.62
N ILE A 89 -10.45 12.80 20.83
CA ILE A 89 -9.35 11.91 21.17
C ILE A 89 -9.83 10.94 22.25
N GLN A 90 -9.79 9.66 21.94
CA GLN A 90 -10.06 8.58 22.88
C GLN A 90 -8.75 7.92 23.29
N THR A 91 -8.48 7.93 24.60
CA THR A 91 -7.39 7.16 25.18
C THR A 91 -7.79 5.70 25.31
N VAL A 92 -6.87 4.83 24.94
CA VAL A 92 -7.04 3.37 24.98
C VAL A 92 -5.78 2.81 25.62
N LYS A 93 -5.95 2.08 26.72
CA LYS A 93 -4.87 1.34 27.41
C LYS A 93 -5.06 -0.16 27.17
N PRO A 94 -4.53 -0.73 26.08
CA PRO A 94 -4.74 -2.14 25.77
C PRO A 94 -3.96 -3.07 26.70
N LYS A 95 -2.80 -2.61 27.16
CA LYS A 95 -1.86 -3.30 28.07
C LYS A 95 -1.04 -2.25 28.81
N ASP A 96 -0.43 -2.62 29.94
CA ASP A 96 0.38 -1.70 30.74
C ASP A 96 1.59 -1.10 29.98
N THR A 97 2.08 -1.79 28.94
CA THR A 97 3.24 -1.37 28.15
C THR A 97 2.89 -0.56 26.90
N VAL A 98 1.60 -0.37 26.60
CA VAL A 98 1.13 0.28 25.37
C VAL A 98 0.03 1.28 25.70
N MET A 99 0.23 2.54 25.30
CA MET A 99 -0.78 3.59 25.35
C MET A 99 -1.17 3.96 23.93
N CYS A 100 -2.46 4.06 23.63
CA CYS A 100 -2.95 4.45 22.32
C CYS A 100 -3.96 5.59 22.40
N TYR A 101 -3.96 6.43 21.38
CA TYR A 101 -4.85 7.58 21.20
C TYR A 101 -5.53 7.42 19.85
N ARG A 102 -6.86 7.27 19.87
CA ARG A 102 -7.68 7.32 18.65
C ARG A 102 -8.11 8.75 18.43
N VAL A 103 -7.73 9.32 17.30
CA VAL A 103 -8.07 10.69 16.94
C VAL A 103 -9.04 10.66 15.77
N ARG A 104 -10.10 11.47 15.85
CA ARG A 104 -11.02 11.74 14.75
C ARG A 104 -11.20 13.25 14.62
N TRP A 105 -11.07 13.75 13.40
CA TRP A 105 -11.43 15.11 13.01
C TRP A 105 -12.33 15.03 11.78
N GLU A 106 -13.59 15.40 11.94
CA GLU A 106 -14.61 15.38 10.87
C GLU A 106 -15.20 16.78 10.71
N GLU A 107 -15.08 17.35 9.51
CA GLU A 107 -15.70 18.64 9.17
C GLU A 107 -17.18 18.45 8.90
N LEU A 108 -18.03 19.34 9.41
CA LEU A 108 -19.49 19.31 9.17
C LEU A 108 -19.90 20.14 7.95
N ALA A 109 -18.94 20.47 7.08
CA ALA A 109 -19.15 21.18 5.83
C ALA A 109 -18.53 20.39 4.67
N ALA A 110 -19.23 20.35 3.53
CA ALA A 110 -18.70 19.72 2.32
C ALA A 110 -17.61 20.61 1.70
N GLY A 111 -16.49 20.01 1.28
CA GLY A 111 -15.45 20.70 0.51
C GLY A 111 -14.06 20.83 1.16
N PRO A 112 -13.90 21.37 2.38
CA PRO A 112 -12.57 21.64 2.93
C PRO A 112 -11.87 20.35 3.34
N ALA A 113 -10.69 20.06 2.80
CA ALA A 113 -9.91 18.90 3.24
C ALA A 113 -9.53 19.00 4.73
N VAL A 114 -9.46 17.86 5.41
CA VAL A 114 -8.88 17.79 6.77
C VAL A 114 -7.41 17.43 6.64
N GLU A 115 -6.52 18.28 7.14
CA GLU A 115 -5.08 18.09 7.04
C GLU A 115 -4.40 18.27 8.40
N HIS A 116 -3.56 17.29 8.74
CA HIS A 116 -2.66 17.34 9.87
C HIS A 116 -1.21 17.11 9.43
N THR A 117 -0.26 17.70 10.14
CA THR A 117 1.18 17.54 9.89
C THR A 117 1.81 16.74 11.03
N MET A 118 2.42 15.60 10.73
CA MET A 118 3.24 14.83 11.67
C MET A 118 4.71 15.21 11.51
N PHE A 119 5.38 15.53 12.61
CA PHE A 119 6.80 15.90 12.61
C PHE A 119 7.67 14.73 13.06
N TRP A 120 8.79 14.54 12.37
CA TRP A 120 9.69 13.40 12.61
C TRP A 120 10.70 13.73 13.71
N GLU A 121 10.87 15.04 13.98
CA GLU A 121 11.84 15.59 14.92
C GLU A 121 13.22 14.95 14.68
N ASP A 122 13.82 14.31 15.67
CA ASP A 122 15.09 13.56 15.62
C ASP A 122 14.91 12.05 15.36
N ALA A 123 13.67 11.54 15.27
CA ALA A 123 13.39 10.12 15.12
C ALA A 123 13.62 9.60 13.69
N HIS A 124 13.88 8.29 13.59
CA HIS A 124 13.81 7.53 12.35
C HIS A 124 12.44 6.88 12.21
N TRP A 125 11.90 6.89 10.99
CA TRP A 125 10.58 6.33 10.69
C TRP A 125 10.68 5.21 9.66
N TYR A 126 9.74 4.27 9.76
CA TYR A 126 9.69 3.02 9.02
C TYR A 126 8.25 2.73 8.58
N GLY A 127 8.05 2.07 7.44
CA GLY A 127 6.74 1.70 6.92
C GLY A 127 6.25 2.60 5.79
N GLY A 128 4.93 2.71 5.63
CA GLY A 128 4.31 3.39 4.49
C GLY A 128 4.15 2.47 3.29
N SER A 129 4.98 2.66 2.27
CA SER A 129 4.85 1.99 0.97
C SER A 129 6.21 1.59 0.42
N GLU A 130 6.18 0.65 -0.53
CA GLU A 130 7.24 0.54 -1.52
C GLU A 130 7.37 1.86 -2.31
N MET A 131 8.59 2.27 -2.65
CA MET A 131 8.91 3.46 -3.43
C MET A 131 9.94 3.11 -4.51
N SER A 132 9.99 3.91 -5.59
CA SER A 132 11.01 3.79 -6.64
C SER A 132 12.42 3.93 -6.07
N THR A 133 12.65 4.96 -5.25
CA THR A 133 13.87 5.13 -4.46
C THR A 133 13.63 4.69 -3.02
N GLN A 134 14.13 3.50 -2.66
CA GLN A 134 13.86 2.92 -1.34
C GLN A 134 15.05 3.02 -0.40
N HIS A 135 14.81 3.59 0.79
CA HIS A 135 15.73 3.58 1.92
C HIS A 135 15.11 2.93 3.15
N TRP A 136 15.97 2.50 4.08
CA TRP A 136 15.60 1.99 5.40
C TRP A 136 16.59 2.53 6.45
N PRO A 137 16.20 3.40 7.40
CA PRO A 137 14.88 4.02 7.58
C PRO A 137 14.43 4.89 6.40
N ILE A 138 13.17 5.34 6.41
CA ILE A 138 12.60 6.24 5.41
C ILE A 138 13.49 7.47 5.24
N ARG A 139 13.85 7.77 3.99
CA ARG A 139 14.49 9.02 3.57
C ARG A 139 13.73 9.56 2.37
N LEU A 140 13.05 10.68 2.57
CA LEU A 140 12.34 11.40 1.50
C LEU A 140 13.19 12.59 1.09
N ALA A 141 13.18 12.90 -0.20
CA ALA A 141 13.90 14.03 -0.77
C ALA A 141 12.92 15.09 -1.26
N GLY A 142 13.22 16.37 -1.02
CA GLY A 142 12.42 17.48 -1.52
C GLY A 142 11.06 17.62 -0.83
N TYR A 143 10.05 17.97 -1.63
CA TYR A 143 8.71 18.31 -1.19
C TYR A 143 7.69 17.65 -2.09
N GLN A 144 6.63 17.13 -1.51
CA GLN A 144 5.50 16.56 -2.24
C GLN A 144 4.19 17.03 -1.60
N GLU A 145 3.35 17.66 -2.40
CA GLU A 145 1.97 17.98 -2.02
C GLU A 145 1.18 16.70 -1.69
N PRO A 146 0.13 16.76 -0.85
CA PRO A 146 -0.72 15.60 -0.58
C PRO A 146 -1.37 15.03 -1.85
N VAL A 147 -0.91 13.85 -2.26
CA VAL A 147 -1.46 13.07 -3.38
C VAL A 147 -2.17 11.81 -2.88
N PRO A 148 -3.12 11.22 -3.64
CA PRO A 148 -3.86 10.03 -3.20
C PRO A 148 -2.91 8.89 -2.79
N TYR A 149 -3.13 8.30 -1.63
CA TYR A 149 -2.32 7.19 -1.13
C TYR A 149 -2.92 5.85 -1.60
N VAL A 150 -2.67 5.53 -2.87
CA VAL A 150 -3.22 4.37 -3.59
C VAL A 150 -2.10 3.57 -4.27
N THR A 151 -2.32 2.28 -4.50
CA THR A 151 -1.33 1.37 -5.12
C THR A 151 -0.98 1.84 -6.53
N SER A 152 0.31 1.92 -6.85
CA SER A 152 0.75 2.39 -8.17
C SER A 152 1.98 1.63 -8.67
N ASP A 153 2.09 1.52 -9.99
CA ASP A 153 3.28 0.99 -10.64
C ASP A 153 4.42 2.02 -10.61
N VAL A 154 5.24 1.97 -9.56
CA VAL A 154 6.41 2.86 -9.44
C VAL A 154 7.49 2.58 -10.48
N TYR A 155 7.39 1.47 -11.26
CA TYR A 155 8.23 1.23 -12.43
C TYR A 155 7.89 2.17 -13.61
N SER A 156 6.64 2.61 -13.72
CA SER A 156 6.23 3.60 -14.74
C SER A 156 6.00 5.00 -14.15
N PHE A 157 5.63 5.08 -12.87
CA PHE A 157 5.24 6.31 -12.17
C PHE A 157 6.15 6.56 -10.96
N ARG A 158 7.39 7.02 -11.18
CA ARG A 158 8.45 7.11 -10.16
C ARG A 158 8.09 7.89 -8.89
N ASP A 159 7.24 8.92 -9.01
CA ASP A 159 6.84 9.81 -7.90
C ASP A 159 5.57 9.33 -7.15
N SER A 160 5.07 8.13 -7.48
CA SER A 160 3.88 7.55 -6.84
C SER A 160 4.23 6.61 -5.66
N PHE A 161 3.21 6.11 -4.97
CA PHE A 161 3.36 5.07 -3.95
C PHE A 161 3.25 3.69 -4.59
N GLY A 162 4.16 2.76 -4.27
CA GLY A 162 4.33 1.47 -4.93
C GLY A 162 3.14 0.51 -4.84
N GLY A 163 3.32 -0.67 -5.44
CA GLY A 163 2.28 -1.70 -5.53
C GLY A 163 1.91 -2.28 -4.16
N ILE A 164 2.83 -2.25 -3.20
CA ILE A 164 2.61 -2.73 -1.83
C ILE A 164 2.68 -1.56 -0.84
N LEU A 165 1.57 -1.26 -0.18
CA LEU A 165 1.48 -0.16 0.78
C LEU A 165 0.50 -0.43 1.92
N GLU A 166 0.79 0.17 3.07
CA GLU A 166 -0.11 0.24 4.21
C GLU A 166 -0.05 1.62 4.85
N ARG A 167 -1.16 2.04 5.45
CA ARG A 167 -1.23 3.36 6.11
C ARG A 167 -0.66 3.32 7.53
N TYR A 168 0.52 2.70 7.69
CA TYR A 168 1.16 2.39 8.97
C TYR A 168 2.63 2.85 8.98
N TRP A 169 3.00 3.58 10.04
CA TRP A 169 4.37 4.00 10.29
C TRP A 169 4.79 3.70 11.72
N LEU A 170 6.05 3.31 11.89
CA LEU A 170 6.70 3.03 13.16
C LEU A 170 7.93 3.92 13.33
N SER A 171 8.15 4.40 14.55
CA SER A 171 9.24 5.30 14.92
C SER A 171 10.27 4.59 15.78
N SER A 172 11.54 5.00 15.64
CA SER A 172 12.63 4.61 16.55
C SER A 172 12.41 5.07 17.99
N LYS A 173 11.46 5.99 18.25
CA LYS A 173 11.07 6.44 19.59
C LYS A 173 9.92 5.62 20.20
N ALA A 174 9.72 4.38 19.74
CA ALA A 174 8.64 3.49 20.19
C ALA A 174 7.24 4.11 20.06
N ALA A 175 7.03 4.90 19.02
CA ALA A 175 5.73 5.44 18.62
C ALA A 175 5.31 4.80 17.29
N ALA A 176 4.01 4.61 17.08
CA ALA A 176 3.46 4.14 15.82
C ALA A 176 2.17 4.88 15.48
N ILE A 177 1.92 5.11 14.20
CA ILE A 177 0.68 5.69 13.70
C ILE A 177 0.07 4.78 12.63
N LYS A 178 -1.24 4.55 12.71
CA LYS A 178 -2.04 3.89 11.68
C LYS A 178 -3.19 4.82 11.30
N ILE A 179 -3.26 5.25 10.04
CA ILE A 179 -4.44 5.95 9.50
C ILE A 179 -5.52 4.90 9.25
N ASN A 180 -6.77 5.25 9.57
CA ASN A 180 -7.91 4.38 9.34
C ASN A 180 -8.14 4.19 7.83
N ASP A 181 -8.51 2.98 7.42
CA ASP A 181 -8.65 2.61 6.01
C ASP A 181 -9.89 3.24 5.37
N SER A 182 -10.85 3.70 6.18
CA SER A 182 -12.02 4.46 5.71
C SER A 182 -11.69 5.89 5.27
N VAL A 183 -10.53 6.42 5.63
CA VAL A 183 -10.14 7.81 5.32
C VAL A 183 -9.91 7.95 3.81
N PRO A 184 -10.40 9.01 3.14
CA PRO A 184 -10.03 9.33 1.76
C PRO A 184 -8.62 9.94 1.72
N PHE A 185 -7.62 9.09 1.95
CA PHE A 185 -6.30 9.47 2.46
C PHE A 185 -5.34 9.92 1.38
N HIS A 186 -4.72 11.07 1.62
CA HIS A 186 -3.65 11.62 0.81
C HIS A 186 -2.42 11.82 1.70
N LEU A 187 -1.26 11.56 1.12
CA LEU A 187 0.02 11.71 1.80
C LEU A 187 0.89 12.69 1.02
N GLY A 188 1.43 13.67 1.75
CA GLY A 188 2.48 14.57 1.28
C GLY A 188 3.63 14.59 2.28
N PHE A 189 4.72 15.26 1.92
CA PHE A 189 5.86 15.41 2.81
C PHE A 189 6.71 16.64 2.50
N ASN A 190 7.46 17.08 3.50
CA ASN A 190 8.49 18.10 3.36
C ASN A 190 9.75 17.60 4.07
N ALA A 191 10.79 17.27 3.28
CA ALA A 191 12.04 16.74 3.80
C ALA A 191 12.80 17.79 4.65
N THR A 192 12.75 19.06 4.26
CA THR A 192 13.40 20.17 4.96
C THR A 192 12.81 20.37 6.35
N GLU A 193 11.47 20.30 6.46
CA GLU A 193 10.77 20.39 7.75
C GLU A 193 10.68 19.06 8.49
N ARG A 194 11.18 17.96 7.90
CA ARG A 194 11.03 16.58 8.39
C ARG A 194 9.58 16.32 8.81
N ALA A 195 8.67 16.48 7.85
CA ALA A 195 7.24 16.45 8.09
C ALA A 195 6.49 15.55 7.09
N LEU A 196 5.46 14.84 7.56
CA LEU A 196 4.44 14.18 6.71
C LEU A 196 3.12 14.94 6.82
N PHE A 197 2.44 15.11 5.71
CA PHE A 197 1.12 15.72 5.61
C PHE A 197 0.08 14.62 5.43
N PHE A 198 -0.82 14.50 6.39
CA PHE A 198 -1.93 13.55 6.35
C PHE A 198 -3.19 14.32 6.02
N GLN A 199 -3.77 14.06 4.84
CA GLN A 199 -4.93 14.78 4.37
C GLN A 199 -6.10 13.83 4.04
N ALA A 200 -7.32 14.19 4.42
CA ALA A 200 -8.56 13.52 4.05
C ALA A 200 -9.33 14.39 3.06
N ARG A 201 -9.55 13.90 1.83
CA ARG A 201 -10.14 14.69 0.73
C ARG A 201 -10.92 13.84 -0.29
N TYR A 202 -12.17 14.22 -0.56
CA TYR A 202 -12.99 13.65 -1.65
C TYR A 202 -12.92 14.45 -2.96
N LYS A 203 -12.69 15.77 -2.88
CA LYS A 203 -12.58 16.62 -4.07
C LYS A 203 -11.29 16.29 -4.84
N ASP A 204 -11.38 16.24 -6.17
CA ASP A 204 -10.25 15.98 -7.07
C ASP A 204 -9.43 14.73 -6.69
N SER A 205 -10.15 13.68 -6.30
CA SER A 205 -9.61 12.49 -5.65
C SER A 205 -10.31 11.22 -6.16
N PRO A 206 -9.62 10.07 -6.18
CA PRO A 206 -10.23 8.80 -6.59
C PRO A 206 -11.14 8.20 -5.50
N TYR A 207 -11.05 8.68 -4.25
CA TYR A 207 -11.89 8.21 -3.16
C TYR A 207 -13.34 8.66 -3.35
N LYS A 208 -14.29 7.79 -2.97
CA LYS A 208 -15.73 8.08 -3.05
C LYS A 208 -16.35 8.08 -1.66
N PRO A 209 -17.27 9.02 -1.35
CA PRO A 209 -18.01 8.96 -0.11
C PRO A 209 -18.89 7.70 -0.09
N PRO A 210 -19.22 7.18 1.11
CA PRO A 210 -20.19 6.10 1.21
C PRO A 210 -21.52 6.48 0.55
N SER A 211 -22.21 5.50 -0.04
CA SER A 211 -23.47 5.74 -0.75
C SER A 211 -24.49 6.45 0.14
N GLY A 212 -25.07 7.54 -0.37
CA GLY A 212 -26.07 8.35 0.35
C GLY A 212 -25.51 9.27 1.44
N GLN A 213 -24.19 9.34 1.63
CA GLN A 213 -23.57 10.25 2.59
C GLN A 213 -23.03 11.51 1.91
N GLN A 214 -23.10 12.62 2.65
CA GLN A 214 -22.42 13.85 2.25
C GLN A 214 -20.90 13.63 2.28
N PRO A 215 -20.12 14.27 1.38
CA PRO A 215 -18.67 14.10 1.28
C PRO A 215 -17.94 14.91 2.36
N PHE A 216 -18.35 14.74 3.61
CA PHE A 216 -17.69 15.35 4.76
C PHE A 216 -16.34 14.65 5.00
N PRO A 217 -15.22 15.36 4.84
CA PRO A 217 -13.91 14.75 5.02
C PRO A 217 -13.67 14.47 6.50
N GLU A 218 -13.28 13.23 6.76
CA GLU A 218 -12.89 12.75 8.08
C GLU A 218 -11.44 12.26 8.03
N LEU A 219 -10.58 12.82 8.89
CA LEU A 219 -9.26 12.28 9.17
C LEU A 219 -9.30 11.53 10.50
N SER A 220 -9.14 10.20 10.42
CA SER A 220 -9.25 9.28 11.55
C SER A 220 -8.01 8.40 11.61
N TYR A 221 -7.35 8.36 12.77
CA TYR A 221 -6.11 7.60 12.94
C TYR A 221 -5.87 7.20 14.39
N ARG A 222 -4.91 6.30 14.59
CA ARG A 222 -4.46 5.87 15.90
C ARG A 222 -2.97 6.09 16.04
N VAL A 223 -2.57 6.76 17.13
CA VAL A 223 -1.18 6.84 17.56
C VAL A 223 -0.99 5.98 18.79
N CYS A 224 0.01 5.12 18.82
CA CYS A 224 0.36 4.32 19.99
C CYS A 224 1.81 4.56 20.38
N VAL A 225 2.09 4.60 21.68
CA VAL A 225 3.42 4.73 22.27
C VAL A 225 3.62 3.64 23.30
N GLY A 226 4.87 3.18 23.47
CA GLY A 226 5.18 2.14 24.46
C GLY A 226 6.61 2.19 24.94
N SER A 227 6.98 1.19 25.73
CA SER A 227 8.30 1.04 26.33
C SER A 227 9.42 0.85 25.31
N ASP A 228 9.12 0.15 24.22
CA ASP A 228 10.09 -0.21 23.20
C ASP A 228 9.41 -0.47 21.83
N ILE A 229 10.22 -0.37 20.78
CA ILE A 229 9.78 -0.53 19.38
C ILE A 229 9.14 -1.90 19.15
N THR A 230 9.71 -2.96 19.73
CA THR A 230 9.24 -4.34 19.52
C THR A 230 7.85 -4.55 20.09
N SER A 231 7.60 -4.06 21.31
CA SER A 231 6.30 -4.15 21.99
C SER A 231 5.21 -3.42 21.21
N ILE A 232 5.49 -2.21 20.71
CA ILE A 232 4.52 -1.44 19.92
C ILE A 232 4.27 -2.07 18.57
N HIS A 233 5.30 -2.49 17.86
CA HIS A 233 5.13 -3.15 16.58
C HIS A 233 4.31 -4.44 16.73
N LYS A 234 4.63 -5.30 17.71
CA LYS A 234 3.86 -6.53 17.99
C LYS A 234 2.40 -6.24 18.30
N TYR A 235 2.09 -5.18 19.05
CA TYR A 235 0.71 -4.78 19.33
C TYR A 235 -0.01 -4.33 18.05
N MET A 236 0.61 -3.44 17.27
CA MET A 236 0.02 -2.87 16.06
C MET A 236 -0.24 -3.95 15.00
N VAL A 237 0.76 -4.81 14.73
CA VAL A 237 0.62 -5.92 13.77
C VAL A 237 -0.52 -6.86 14.19
N ARG A 238 -0.57 -7.29 15.45
CA ARG A 238 -1.65 -8.19 15.93
C ARG A 238 -3.04 -7.58 15.82
N ARG A 239 -3.15 -6.25 15.85
CA ARG A 239 -4.42 -5.55 15.80
C ARG A 239 -4.88 -5.24 14.38
N TYR A 240 -3.96 -4.90 13.48
CA TYR A 240 -4.30 -4.37 12.16
C TYR A 240 -3.96 -5.31 11.01
N PHE A 241 -2.97 -6.18 11.17
CA PHE A 241 -2.52 -7.06 10.11
C PHE A 241 -2.96 -8.49 10.39
N ASN A 242 -3.77 -9.00 9.48
CA ASN A 242 -4.09 -10.41 9.46
C ASN A 242 -2.85 -11.21 9.10
N LYS A 243 -2.82 -12.49 9.47
CA LYS A 243 -1.73 -13.39 9.13
C LYS A 243 -2.17 -14.38 8.06
N PRO A 244 -1.26 -14.83 7.18
CA PRO A 244 -1.58 -15.91 6.27
C PRO A 244 -1.86 -17.19 7.05
N SER A 245 -2.84 -17.96 6.58
CA SER A 245 -3.23 -19.24 7.19
C SER A 245 -2.43 -20.43 6.66
N LYS A 246 -1.71 -20.25 5.54
CA LYS A 246 -0.86 -21.24 4.90
C LYS A 246 0.53 -20.66 4.63
N ILE A 247 1.45 -21.53 4.26
CA ILE A 247 2.82 -21.19 3.87
C ILE A 247 2.97 -21.62 2.40
N PRO A 248 3.63 -20.82 1.53
CA PRO A 248 4.03 -21.28 0.20
C PRO A 248 4.83 -22.58 0.25
N ALA A 249 4.92 -23.28 -0.89
CA ALA A 249 5.65 -24.52 -0.97
C ALA A 249 7.13 -24.31 -0.64
N GLU A 250 7.68 -25.20 0.18
CA GLU A 250 9.05 -25.11 0.68
C GLU A 250 10.10 -24.96 -0.42
N ASN A 251 9.87 -25.59 -1.58
CA ASN A 251 10.79 -25.51 -2.70
C ASN A 251 10.94 -24.08 -3.25
N ALA A 252 9.92 -23.23 -3.15
CA ALA A 252 10.00 -21.82 -3.58
C ALA A 252 10.95 -20.98 -2.71
N PHE A 253 11.21 -21.40 -1.47
CA PHE A 253 12.20 -20.74 -0.59
C PHE A 253 13.62 -21.28 -0.80
N ARG A 254 13.74 -22.55 -1.21
CA ARG A 254 15.04 -23.25 -1.27
C ARG A 254 15.75 -23.09 -2.62
N TYR A 255 15.02 -22.85 -3.70
CA TYR A 255 15.56 -22.91 -5.05
C TYR A 255 15.15 -21.69 -5.89
N PRO A 256 15.95 -21.31 -6.89
CA PRO A 256 15.64 -20.16 -7.75
C PRO A 256 14.42 -20.42 -8.63
N ILE A 257 13.79 -19.31 -9.06
CA ILE A 257 12.81 -19.30 -10.15
C ILE A 257 13.55 -18.94 -11.44
N TRP A 258 13.52 -19.84 -12.42
CA TRP A 258 14.10 -19.62 -13.73
C TRP A 258 13.08 -18.93 -14.63
N SER A 259 13.17 -17.60 -14.74
CA SER A 259 12.29 -16.83 -15.63
C SER A 259 12.79 -16.86 -17.08
N THR A 260 11.88 -16.99 -18.05
CA THR A 260 12.18 -16.79 -19.48
C THR A 260 12.31 -15.32 -19.86
N TRP A 261 11.71 -14.41 -19.10
CA TRP A 261 11.73 -12.96 -19.38
C TRP A 261 13.15 -12.41 -19.45
N ALA A 262 14.00 -12.78 -18.49
CA ALA A 262 15.35 -12.25 -18.35
C ALA A 262 16.19 -12.41 -19.64
N LEU A 263 16.02 -13.53 -20.35
CA LEU A 263 16.80 -13.86 -21.55
C LEU A 263 16.03 -13.60 -22.86
N TYR A 264 14.74 -13.93 -22.90
CA TYR A 264 13.97 -13.96 -24.15
C TYR A 264 13.02 -12.79 -24.33
N LYS A 265 12.70 -12.04 -23.27
CA LYS A 265 11.63 -11.01 -23.29
C LYS A 265 10.35 -11.62 -23.89
N ASN A 266 9.90 -11.11 -25.04
CA ASN A 266 8.72 -11.58 -25.76
C ASN A 266 9.02 -12.72 -26.77
N ASP A 267 10.31 -12.96 -27.07
CA ASP A 267 10.78 -13.87 -28.10
C ASP A 267 11.01 -15.30 -27.57
N ILE A 268 10.01 -15.83 -26.86
CA ILE A 268 10.00 -17.21 -26.34
C ILE A 268 9.14 -18.13 -27.23
N ASP A 269 9.60 -19.35 -27.48
CA ASP A 269 8.86 -20.42 -28.17
C ASP A 269 9.17 -21.77 -27.51
N GLN A 270 8.55 -22.86 -27.99
CA GLN A 270 8.74 -24.20 -27.46
C GLN A 270 10.20 -24.66 -27.48
N ASP A 271 10.92 -24.44 -28.58
CA ASP A 271 12.30 -24.91 -28.75
C ASP A 271 13.25 -24.15 -27.84
N LYS A 272 13.07 -22.83 -27.71
CA LYS A 272 13.82 -21.99 -26.77
C LYS A 272 13.57 -22.40 -25.33
N LEU A 273 12.33 -22.70 -24.95
CA LEU A 273 12.02 -23.15 -23.59
C LEU A 273 12.70 -24.49 -23.27
N LEU A 274 12.61 -25.47 -24.17
CA LEU A 274 13.25 -26.78 -23.99
C LEU A 274 14.78 -26.67 -23.97
N LYS A 275 15.36 -25.80 -24.81
CA LYS A 275 16.79 -25.49 -24.81
C LYS A 275 17.21 -24.83 -23.50
N TYR A 276 16.41 -23.92 -22.97
CA TYR A 276 16.66 -23.25 -21.69
C TYR A 276 16.67 -24.26 -20.53
N ALA A 277 15.65 -25.11 -20.44
CA ALA A 277 15.59 -26.22 -19.48
C ALA A 277 16.78 -27.19 -19.60
N LYS A 278 17.15 -27.56 -20.83
CA LYS A 278 18.33 -28.40 -21.10
C LYS A 278 19.63 -27.73 -20.62
N ASN A 279 19.78 -26.42 -20.81
CA ASN A 279 20.96 -25.68 -20.36
C ASN A 279 21.07 -25.64 -18.84
N ILE A 280 19.97 -25.40 -18.12
CA ILE A 280 19.94 -25.46 -16.63
C ILE A 280 20.49 -26.81 -16.15
N LYS A 281 20.00 -27.90 -16.74
CA LYS A 281 20.46 -29.27 -16.43
C LYS A 281 21.92 -29.50 -16.83
N LYS A 282 22.32 -29.05 -18.02
CA LYS A 282 23.69 -29.16 -18.55
C LYS A 282 24.70 -28.50 -17.63
N TYR A 283 24.35 -27.36 -17.03
CA TYR A 283 25.21 -26.62 -16.11
C TYR A 283 25.04 -27.04 -14.65
N HIS A 284 24.38 -28.18 -14.39
CA HIS A 284 24.20 -28.76 -13.05
C HIS A 284 23.46 -27.85 -12.06
N PHE A 285 22.61 -26.94 -12.56
CA PHE A 285 21.68 -26.20 -11.72
C PHE A 285 20.44 -27.02 -11.38
N ASN A 286 19.77 -26.67 -10.29
CA ASN A 286 18.54 -27.36 -9.87
C ASN A 286 17.40 -27.10 -10.86
N CYS A 287 16.80 -28.18 -11.36
CA CYS A 287 15.55 -28.14 -12.13
C CYS A 287 14.36 -27.84 -11.21
N SER A 288 14.29 -26.61 -10.69
CA SER A 288 13.31 -26.16 -9.70
C SER A 288 12.04 -25.65 -10.37
N HIS A 289 11.89 -24.32 -10.47
CA HIS A 289 10.71 -23.65 -10.99
C HIS A 289 11.11 -22.96 -12.27
N ILE A 290 10.33 -23.14 -13.33
CA ILE A 290 10.49 -22.41 -14.57
C ILE A 290 9.25 -21.57 -14.80
N GLU A 291 9.45 -20.26 -14.93
CA GLU A 291 8.39 -19.31 -15.17
C GLU A 291 8.40 -18.89 -16.64
N ILE A 292 7.26 -19.06 -17.31
CA ILE A 292 7.08 -18.68 -18.71
C ILE A 292 6.39 -17.31 -18.78
N ASP A 293 7.09 -16.37 -19.39
CA ASP A 293 6.86 -14.93 -19.44
C ASP A 293 7.57 -14.38 -20.70
N ASP A 294 7.16 -13.36 -21.44
CA ASP A 294 5.80 -12.93 -21.83
C ASP A 294 5.51 -13.54 -23.23
N MET A 295 4.31 -13.35 -23.79
CA MET A 295 3.94 -13.71 -25.17
C MET A 295 3.94 -15.21 -25.45
N TYR A 296 3.60 -16.04 -24.46
CA TYR A 296 3.29 -17.45 -24.71
C TYR A 296 1.89 -17.66 -25.30
N THR A 297 1.02 -16.65 -25.22
CA THR A 297 -0.34 -16.62 -25.79
C THR A 297 -0.37 -15.92 -27.14
N GLN A 298 -1.43 -16.13 -27.92
CA GLN A 298 -1.59 -15.48 -29.23
C GLN A 298 -1.92 -13.99 -29.11
N ALA A 299 -2.83 -13.63 -28.21
CA ALA A 299 -3.11 -12.26 -27.82
C ALA A 299 -3.11 -12.11 -26.29
N TYR A 300 -2.89 -10.88 -25.83
CA TYR A 300 -2.98 -10.54 -24.41
C TYR A 300 -4.43 -10.63 -23.91
N GLY A 301 -4.65 -11.44 -22.87
CA GLY A 301 -5.99 -11.80 -22.39
C GLY A 301 -6.54 -13.11 -22.95
N ASP A 302 -5.76 -13.82 -23.78
CA ASP A 302 -6.01 -15.23 -24.05
C ASP A 302 -5.48 -16.10 -22.89
N PHE A 303 -6.03 -17.30 -22.75
CA PHE A 303 -5.71 -18.23 -21.67
C PHE A 303 -5.27 -19.61 -22.18
N ASP A 304 -4.63 -19.65 -23.35
CA ASP A 304 -3.97 -20.85 -23.87
C ASP A 304 -2.73 -20.45 -24.69
N PHE A 305 -1.85 -21.41 -24.91
CA PHE A 305 -0.62 -21.19 -25.66
C PHE A 305 -0.89 -20.91 -27.14
N ASP A 306 -0.10 -20.01 -27.73
CA ASP A 306 -0.07 -19.80 -29.17
C ASP A 306 0.37 -21.10 -29.87
N PRO A 307 -0.49 -21.73 -30.70
CA PRO A 307 -0.17 -23.00 -31.35
C PRO A 307 0.93 -22.87 -32.42
N VAL A 308 1.23 -21.67 -32.90
CA VAL A 308 2.33 -21.41 -33.84
C VAL A 308 3.67 -21.43 -33.09
N LYS A 309 3.73 -20.77 -31.93
CA LYS A 309 4.95 -20.69 -31.11
C LYS A 309 5.18 -21.97 -30.28
N PHE A 310 4.09 -22.64 -29.89
CA PHE A 310 4.10 -23.83 -29.04
C PHE A 310 3.23 -24.94 -29.63
N PRO A 311 3.68 -25.60 -30.71
CA PRO A 311 2.87 -26.58 -31.44
C PRO A 311 2.57 -27.87 -30.66
N ASN A 312 3.41 -28.25 -29.69
CA ASN A 312 3.28 -29.50 -28.92
C ASN A 312 3.36 -29.26 -27.40
N VAL A 313 2.54 -28.35 -26.87
CA VAL A 313 2.53 -27.95 -25.44
C VAL A 313 2.49 -29.16 -24.49
N THR A 314 1.63 -30.15 -24.74
CA THR A 314 1.49 -31.33 -23.87
C THR A 314 2.80 -32.13 -23.77
N GLU A 315 3.50 -32.34 -24.89
CA GLU A 315 4.77 -33.05 -24.93
C GLU A 315 5.88 -32.22 -24.26
N MET A 316 5.92 -30.91 -24.53
CA MET A 316 6.85 -29.98 -23.90
C MET A 316 6.73 -30.01 -22.37
N PHE A 317 5.51 -29.92 -21.83
CA PHE A 317 5.28 -30.00 -20.39
C PHE A 317 5.55 -31.39 -19.81
N ALA A 318 5.29 -32.46 -20.56
CA ALA A 318 5.67 -33.81 -20.15
C ALA A 318 7.20 -33.93 -19.99
N LYS A 319 7.96 -33.35 -20.93
CA LYS A 319 9.42 -33.33 -20.88
C LYS A 319 9.95 -32.50 -19.71
N LEU A 320 9.43 -31.29 -19.52
CA LEU A 320 9.81 -30.43 -18.39
C LEU A 320 9.56 -31.12 -17.04
N ARG A 321 8.42 -31.82 -16.90
CA ARG A 321 8.09 -32.59 -15.71
C ARG A 321 9.03 -33.78 -15.50
N GLU A 322 9.39 -34.51 -16.56
CA GLU A 322 10.38 -35.61 -16.49
C GLU A 322 11.74 -35.09 -16.02
N ASP A 323 12.14 -33.89 -16.46
CA ASP A 323 13.38 -33.24 -16.03
C ASP A 323 13.28 -32.62 -14.62
N GLY A 324 12.11 -32.66 -13.97
CA GLY A 324 11.89 -32.26 -12.58
C GLY A 324 11.34 -30.84 -12.39
N PHE A 325 11.10 -30.08 -13.47
CA PHE A 325 10.63 -28.70 -13.38
C PHE A 325 9.16 -28.59 -12.95
N LYS A 326 8.89 -27.62 -12.09
CA LYS A 326 7.54 -27.08 -11.84
C LYS A 326 7.36 -25.82 -12.68
N VAL A 327 6.33 -25.78 -13.51
CA VAL A 327 6.10 -24.66 -14.42
C VAL A 327 5.08 -23.68 -13.84
N THR A 328 5.41 -22.39 -13.84
CA THR A 328 4.48 -21.28 -13.56
C THR A 328 4.30 -20.43 -14.81
N LEU A 329 3.14 -19.77 -14.95
CA LEU A 329 2.87 -18.86 -16.07
C LEU A 329 2.62 -17.44 -15.58
N TRP A 330 3.17 -16.46 -16.28
CA TRP A 330 2.81 -15.06 -16.13
C TRP A 330 1.36 -14.81 -16.55
N THR A 331 0.63 -14.01 -15.78
CA THR A 331 -0.76 -13.62 -16.08
C THR A 331 -1.06 -12.22 -15.55
N HIS A 332 -2.07 -11.57 -16.11
CA HIS A 332 -2.40 -10.17 -15.88
C HIS A 332 -3.93 -9.95 -15.96
N PRO A 333 -4.47 -8.83 -15.45
CA PRO A 333 -5.91 -8.59 -15.37
C PRO A 333 -6.53 -7.96 -16.63
N PHE A 334 -5.74 -7.74 -17.69
CA PHE A 334 -6.16 -7.04 -18.91
C PHE A 334 -6.61 -8.02 -19.99
N ILE A 335 -7.65 -7.66 -20.73
CA ILE A 335 -8.05 -8.34 -21.97
C ILE A 335 -7.96 -7.33 -23.11
N ASN A 336 -7.02 -7.53 -24.04
CA ASN A 336 -6.86 -6.61 -25.17
C ASN A 336 -8.01 -6.77 -26.17
N TYR A 337 -8.32 -5.71 -26.92
CA TYR A 337 -9.45 -5.69 -27.84
C TYR A 337 -9.35 -6.75 -28.96
N ASN A 338 -8.14 -7.23 -29.27
CA ASN A 338 -7.85 -8.25 -30.26
C ASN A 338 -7.86 -9.69 -29.70
N SER A 339 -8.01 -9.86 -28.38
CA SER A 339 -8.19 -11.18 -27.78
C SER A 339 -9.57 -11.74 -28.13
N SER A 340 -9.60 -13.05 -28.37
CA SER A 340 -10.85 -13.80 -28.56
C SER A 340 -11.81 -13.70 -27.35
N ASN A 341 -11.28 -13.40 -26.16
CA ASN A 341 -12.05 -13.25 -24.92
C ASN A 341 -12.65 -11.86 -24.72
N PHE A 342 -12.28 -10.86 -25.52
CA PHE A 342 -12.78 -9.50 -25.33
C PHE A 342 -14.30 -9.42 -25.49
N GLY A 343 -14.82 -10.03 -26.57
CA GLY A 343 -16.27 -10.10 -26.81
C GLY A 343 -17.03 -10.83 -25.70
N VAL A 344 -16.45 -11.93 -25.18
CA VAL A 344 -17.02 -12.68 -24.05
C VAL A 344 -17.08 -11.83 -22.79
N GLY A 345 -16.04 -11.03 -22.52
CA GLY A 345 -15.99 -10.11 -21.40
C GLY A 345 -17.05 -9.00 -21.48
N ILE A 346 -17.36 -8.50 -22.68
CA ILE A 346 -18.46 -7.56 -22.92
C ILE A 346 -19.81 -8.24 -22.66
N GLU A 347 -20.08 -9.36 -23.33
CA GLU A 347 -21.36 -10.08 -23.26
C GLU A 347 -21.71 -10.44 -21.81
N ARG A 348 -20.71 -10.90 -21.05
CA ARG A 348 -20.86 -11.32 -19.66
C ARG A 348 -20.65 -10.21 -18.63
N GLN A 349 -20.40 -8.98 -19.08
CA GLN A 349 -20.18 -7.79 -18.24
C GLN A 349 -19.08 -8.00 -17.18
N LEU A 350 -17.93 -8.53 -17.59
CA LEU A 350 -16.83 -8.89 -16.70
C LEU A 350 -15.85 -7.74 -16.44
N PHE A 351 -15.93 -6.66 -17.21
CA PHE A 351 -14.98 -5.55 -17.16
C PHE A 351 -15.40 -4.44 -16.20
N ILE A 352 -14.40 -3.72 -15.71
CA ILE A 352 -14.57 -2.37 -15.16
C ILE A 352 -15.21 -1.50 -16.24
N LYS A 353 -16.17 -0.69 -15.84
CA LYS A 353 -16.98 0.11 -16.76
C LYS A 353 -16.68 1.59 -16.63
N GLU A 354 -17.04 2.34 -17.66
CA GLU A 354 -17.11 3.79 -17.57
C GLU A 354 -18.13 4.22 -16.50
N PRO A 355 -18.10 5.48 -16.02
CA PRO A 355 -19.04 5.97 -15.00
C PRO A 355 -20.52 5.80 -15.37
N SER A 356 -20.85 5.77 -16.67
CA SER A 356 -22.21 5.50 -17.16
C SER A 356 -22.69 4.07 -16.87
N GLY A 357 -21.76 3.14 -16.63
CA GLY A 357 -22.03 1.73 -16.40
C GLY A 357 -22.41 0.93 -17.66
N GLN A 358 -22.34 1.53 -18.85
CA GLN A 358 -22.80 0.91 -20.10
C GLN A 358 -21.68 0.21 -20.87
N LEU A 359 -20.50 0.81 -20.94
CA LEU A 359 -19.37 0.32 -21.73
C LEU A 359 -18.18 -0.05 -20.84
N PRO A 360 -17.34 -1.02 -21.25
CA PRO A 360 -16.05 -1.24 -20.63
C PRO A 360 -15.23 0.04 -20.65
N ALA A 361 -14.56 0.36 -19.55
CA ALA A 361 -13.59 1.43 -19.55
C ALA A 361 -12.29 0.91 -20.18
N MET A 362 -11.94 1.47 -21.34
CA MET A 362 -10.71 1.12 -22.04
C MET A 362 -9.51 1.79 -21.36
N VAL A 363 -8.40 1.05 -21.30
CA VAL A 363 -7.14 1.52 -20.72
C VAL A 363 -5.99 1.20 -21.67
N GLU A 364 -5.00 2.07 -21.67
CA GLU A 364 -3.68 1.78 -22.22
C GLU A 364 -2.80 1.25 -21.08
N TRP A 365 -2.17 0.11 -21.33
CA TRP A 365 -1.18 -0.51 -20.44
C TRP A 365 0.06 -0.84 -21.26
N TRP A 366 1.13 -1.32 -20.62
CA TRP A 366 2.44 -1.44 -21.27
C TRP A 366 2.49 -2.39 -22.49
N ASN A 367 1.46 -3.23 -22.67
CA ASN A 367 1.32 -4.19 -23.77
C ASN A 367 0.06 -3.93 -24.64
N GLY A 368 -0.42 -2.69 -24.68
CA GLY A 368 -1.43 -2.24 -25.65
C GLY A 368 -2.70 -1.67 -25.02
N ILE A 369 -3.82 -1.81 -25.74
CA ILE A 369 -5.12 -1.25 -25.35
C ILE A 369 -6.10 -2.38 -25.05
N GLY A 370 -6.78 -2.30 -23.90
CA GLY A 370 -7.70 -3.34 -23.46
C GLY A 370 -8.68 -2.87 -22.39
N ALA A 371 -9.43 -3.81 -21.83
CA ALA A 371 -10.28 -3.58 -20.68
C ALA A 371 -9.77 -4.39 -19.47
N ILE A 372 -10.04 -3.88 -18.27
CA ILE A 372 -9.62 -4.51 -17.01
C ILE A 372 -10.75 -5.37 -16.46
N LEU A 373 -10.46 -6.60 -16.05
CA LEU A 373 -11.42 -7.45 -15.34
C LEU A 373 -11.82 -6.84 -13.98
N ASP A 374 -13.12 -6.81 -13.70
CA ASP A 374 -13.64 -6.30 -12.45
C ASP A 374 -13.64 -7.39 -11.36
N PHE A 375 -12.57 -7.49 -10.58
CA PHE A 375 -12.50 -8.45 -9.47
C PHE A 375 -13.45 -8.16 -8.30
N THR A 376 -14.21 -7.05 -8.33
CA THR A 376 -15.36 -6.85 -7.42
C THR A 376 -16.60 -7.64 -7.86
N ASN A 377 -16.64 -8.06 -9.14
CA ASN A 377 -17.64 -8.94 -9.71
C ASN A 377 -17.25 -10.42 -9.48
N PRO A 378 -18.03 -11.20 -8.70
CA PRO A 378 -17.77 -12.62 -8.52
C PRO A 378 -17.69 -13.39 -9.84
N ALA A 379 -18.50 -13.03 -10.84
CA ALA A 379 -18.49 -13.70 -12.14
C ALA A 379 -17.17 -13.50 -12.88
N ALA A 380 -16.56 -12.32 -12.83
CA ALA A 380 -15.27 -12.05 -13.46
C ALA A 380 -14.14 -12.82 -12.76
N ARG A 381 -14.14 -12.83 -11.42
CA ARG A 381 -13.18 -13.62 -10.63
C ARG A 381 -13.29 -15.11 -10.95
N ASP A 382 -14.50 -15.65 -10.93
CA ASP A 382 -14.73 -17.08 -11.12
C ASP A 382 -14.41 -17.49 -12.58
N TRP A 383 -14.75 -16.62 -13.55
CA TRP A 383 -14.38 -16.78 -14.95
C TRP A 383 -12.86 -16.81 -15.14
N PHE A 384 -12.12 -15.86 -14.58
CA PHE A 384 -10.66 -15.83 -14.65
C PHE A 384 -10.03 -17.07 -13.99
N GLN A 385 -10.46 -17.41 -12.77
CA GLN A 385 -9.96 -18.61 -12.08
C GLN A 385 -10.27 -19.91 -12.84
N SER A 386 -11.40 -19.98 -13.56
CA SER A 386 -11.75 -21.15 -14.34
C SER A 386 -10.76 -21.42 -15.47
N HIS A 387 -10.31 -20.38 -16.18
CA HIS A 387 -9.28 -20.47 -17.20
C HIS A 387 -7.93 -20.93 -16.62
N LEU A 388 -7.52 -20.35 -15.49
CA LEU A 388 -6.31 -20.76 -14.81
C LEU A 388 -6.37 -22.24 -14.35
N ARG A 389 -7.52 -22.69 -13.84
CA ARG A 389 -7.72 -24.11 -13.48
C ARG A 389 -7.69 -25.03 -14.70
N GLN A 390 -8.24 -24.59 -15.83
CA GLN A 390 -8.18 -25.35 -17.09
C GLN A 390 -6.74 -25.52 -17.57
N LEU A 391 -5.94 -24.46 -17.54
CA LEU A 391 -4.51 -24.52 -17.82
C LEU A 391 -3.78 -25.52 -16.91
N ARG A 392 -4.02 -25.48 -15.60
CA ARG A 392 -3.48 -26.46 -14.65
C ARG A 392 -3.88 -27.89 -15.00
N HIS A 393 -5.16 -28.12 -15.29
CA HIS A 393 -5.66 -29.45 -15.63
C HIS A 393 -5.10 -29.97 -16.95
N LYS A 394 -5.01 -29.11 -17.97
CA LYS A 394 -4.61 -29.48 -19.34
C LYS A 394 -3.11 -29.80 -19.44
N TYR A 395 -2.26 -28.99 -18.82
CA TYR A 395 -0.79 -29.08 -18.98
C TYR A 395 -0.03 -29.45 -17.71
N GLY A 396 -0.67 -29.45 -16.54
CA GLY A 396 0.01 -29.68 -15.27
C GLY A 396 0.77 -28.45 -14.75
N ILE A 397 0.32 -27.25 -15.11
CA ILE A 397 0.87 -25.98 -14.58
C ILE A 397 0.74 -25.96 -13.05
N SER A 398 1.82 -25.56 -12.38
CA SER A 398 1.91 -25.60 -10.93
C SER A 398 1.30 -24.37 -10.27
N SER A 399 1.56 -23.17 -10.80
CA SER A 399 0.95 -21.90 -10.34
C SER A 399 1.15 -20.76 -11.35
N PHE A 400 1.00 -19.51 -10.91
CA PHE A 400 0.98 -18.31 -11.75
C PHE A 400 1.71 -17.14 -11.10
N LYS A 401 2.31 -16.29 -11.92
CA LYS A 401 2.79 -14.96 -11.57
C LYS A 401 1.73 -13.93 -11.94
N PHE A 402 1.17 -13.28 -10.93
CA PHE A 402 0.10 -12.30 -11.10
C PHE A 402 0.70 -10.89 -11.14
N ASP A 403 0.80 -10.35 -12.34
CA ASP A 403 1.39 -9.04 -12.60
C ASP A 403 0.31 -7.95 -12.76
N ALA A 404 0.74 -6.70 -12.65
CA ALA A 404 -0.13 -5.54 -12.47
C ALA A 404 -0.99 -5.62 -11.17
N GLY A 405 -2.19 -5.04 -11.23
CA GLY A 405 -3.14 -5.04 -10.12
C GLY A 405 -3.17 -3.72 -9.36
N GLU A 406 -2.30 -2.76 -9.69
CA GLU A 406 -2.24 -1.43 -9.10
C GLU A 406 -3.38 -0.52 -9.57
N THR A 407 -3.77 0.43 -8.71
CA THR A 407 -4.78 1.43 -9.01
C THR A 407 -4.35 2.37 -10.15
N SER A 408 -3.05 2.55 -10.38
CA SER A 408 -2.53 3.40 -11.47
C SER A 408 -2.96 2.96 -12.86
N TYR A 409 -3.39 1.70 -13.05
CA TYR A 409 -3.94 1.23 -14.32
C TYR A 409 -5.45 1.44 -14.43
N LEU A 410 -6.14 1.72 -13.34
CA LEU A 410 -7.57 2.01 -13.39
C LEU A 410 -7.80 3.36 -14.08
N PRO A 411 -8.88 3.49 -14.88
CA PRO A 411 -9.26 4.78 -15.43
C PRO A 411 -9.49 5.81 -14.31
N LYS A 412 -9.26 7.09 -14.58
CA LYS A 412 -9.49 8.15 -13.58
C LYS A 412 -10.92 8.19 -13.05
N GLN A 413 -11.89 7.88 -13.91
CA GLN A 413 -13.29 7.71 -13.53
C GLN A 413 -13.77 6.36 -14.05
N PHE A 414 -14.34 5.56 -13.15
CA PHE A 414 -14.77 4.21 -13.46
C PHE A 414 -15.92 3.79 -12.55
N SER A 415 -16.55 2.69 -12.92
CA SER A 415 -17.59 2.00 -12.15
C SER A 415 -17.26 0.51 -12.05
N THR A 416 -17.50 -0.04 -10.88
CA THR A 416 -17.31 -1.47 -10.54
C THR A 416 -18.63 -2.06 -10.10
N PHE A 417 -18.76 -3.38 -10.20
CA PHE A 417 -19.91 -4.17 -9.78
C PHE A 417 -20.29 -3.90 -8.32
N ARG A 418 -19.29 -3.71 -7.45
CA ARG A 418 -19.49 -3.12 -6.12
C ARG A 418 -18.78 -1.77 -6.06
N PRO A 419 -19.49 -0.66 -5.77
CA PRO A 419 -18.87 0.64 -5.60
C PRO A 419 -17.74 0.60 -4.56
N LEU A 420 -16.63 1.26 -4.88
CA LEU A 420 -15.45 1.32 -4.03
C LEU A 420 -15.31 2.70 -3.41
N SER A 421 -15.19 2.76 -2.08
CA SER A 421 -14.82 4.00 -1.38
C SER A 421 -13.32 4.30 -1.50
N ASP A 422 -12.50 3.25 -1.61
CA ASP A 422 -11.07 3.28 -1.87
C ASP A 422 -10.76 2.40 -3.09
N PRO A 423 -10.15 2.96 -4.15
CA PRO A 423 -9.84 2.19 -5.36
C PRO A 423 -8.86 1.04 -5.12
N SER A 424 -7.98 1.12 -4.10
CA SER A 424 -7.02 0.05 -3.76
C SER A 424 -7.72 -1.23 -3.25
N ILE A 425 -9.03 -1.15 -2.91
CA ILE A 425 -9.84 -2.34 -2.66
C ILE A 425 -9.91 -3.23 -3.90
N TRP A 426 -9.87 -2.67 -5.12
CA TRP A 426 -9.79 -3.48 -6.33
C TRP A 426 -8.50 -4.30 -6.37
N SER A 427 -7.34 -3.69 -6.06
CA SER A 427 -6.04 -4.38 -5.94
C SER A 427 -6.10 -5.52 -4.92
N ARG A 428 -6.75 -5.29 -3.78
CA ARG A 428 -7.00 -6.34 -2.78
C ARG A 428 -7.81 -7.50 -3.38
N ARG A 429 -8.90 -7.21 -4.11
CA ARG A 429 -9.73 -8.26 -4.74
C ARG A 429 -8.97 -9.05 -5.81
N TYR A 430 -8.11 -8.37 -6.58
CA TYR A 430 -7.21 -9.04 -7.52
C TYR A 430 -6.23 -9.97 -6.79
N THR A 431 -5.65 -9.53 -5.68
CA THR A 431 -4.76 -10.38 -4.87
C THR A 431 -5.52 -11.56 -4.26
N GLU A 432 -6.72 -11.35 -3.73
CA GLU A 432 -7.58 -12.41 -3.15
C GLU A 432 -7.95 -13.47 -4.19
N MET A 433 -8.04 -13.10 -5.47
CA MET A 433 -8.27 -14.05 -6.56
C MET A 433 -7.13 -15.08 -6.69
N ALA A 434 -5.89 -14.75 -6.32
CA ALA A 434 -4.74 -15.64 -6.39
C ALA A 434 -4.72 -16.73 -5.30
N ILE A 435 -5.55 -16.63 -4.26
CA ILE A 435 -5.54 -17.55 -3.09
C ILE A 435 -5.53 -19.04 -3.45
N PRO A 436 -6.30 -19.54 -4.45
CA PRO A 436 -6.27 -20.97 -4.80
C PRO A 436 -4.94 -21.49 -5.36
N PHE A 437 -4.01 -20.60 -5.69
CA PHE A 437 -2.74 -20.88 -6.35
C PHE A 437 -1.52 -20.62 -5.46
N TYR A 438 -1.74 -20.32 -4.17
CA TYR A 438 -0.74 -19.81 -3.22
C TYR A 438 0.59 -20.57 -3.14
N GLU A 439 0.61 -21.88 -3.43
CA GLU A 439 1.79 -22.72 -3.20
C GLU A 439 3.04 -22.17 -3.90
N LEU A 440 2.89 -21.71 -5.14
CA LEU A 440 3.97 -21.16 -5.97
C LEU A 440 3.57 -19.84 -6.65
N ALA A 441 2.49 -19.22 -6.17
CA ALA A 441 2.03 -17.97 -6.75
C ALA A 441 2.83 -16.79 -6.20
N GLU A 442 3.08 -15.83 -7.07
CA GLU A 442 3.54 -14.50 -6.73
C GLU A 442 2.53 -13.45 -7.18
N VAL A 443 2.39 -12.38 -6.39
CA VAL A 443 1.52 -11.23 -6.65
C VAL A 443 2.33 -9.95 -6.51
N ARG A 444 2.17 -9.00 -7.45
CA ARG A 444 2.92 -7.71 -7.43
C ARG A 444 2.32 -6.65 -6.51
N VAL A 445 1.00 -6.72 -6.27
CA VAL A 445 0.26 -5.69 -5.54
C VAL A 445 -0.16 -6.16 -4.14
N GLY A 446 -0.15 -5.26 -3.16
CA GLY A 446 -0.54 -5.54 -1.78
C GLY A 446 -1.19 -4.36 -1.08
N TYR A 447 -2.47 -4.52 -0.72
CA TYR A 447 -3.21 -3.59 0.13
C TYR A 447 -4.24 -4.37 0.97
N GLN A 448 -4.15 -4.28 2.30
CA GLN A 448 -4.97 -5.03 3.26
C GLN A 448 -5.06 -6.54 2.95
N SER A 449 -3.95 -7.11 2.48
CA SER A 449 -3.88 -8.45 1.89
C SER A 449 -2.88 -9.37 2.59
N GLN A 450 -2.43 -9.02 3.80
CA GLN A 450 -1.46 -9.78 4.59
C GLN A 450 -1.92 -11.21 4.93
N ASN A 451 -3.23 -11.50 4.84
CA ASN A 451 -3.78 -12.84 5.02
C ASN A 451 -3.53 -13.79 3.84
N ILE A 452 -3.00 -13.28 2.73
CA ILE A 452 -2.78 -14.08 1.52
C ILE A 452 -1.43 -14.78 1.62
N SER A 453 -1.44 -16.09 1.35
CA SER A 453 -0.28 -16.98 1.51
C SER A 453 0.58 -17.09 0.25
N CYS A 454 0.46 -16.15 -0.70
CA CYS A 454 1.31 -16.05 -1.89
C CYS A 454 2.59 -15.28 -1.54
N PHE A 455 3.60 -15.36 -2.42
CA PHE A 455 4.70 -14.41 -2.37
C PHE A 455 4.26 -13.04 -2.87
N PHE A 456 4.59 -11.99 -2.13
CA PHE A 456 4.46 -10.61 -2.58
C PHE A 456 5.76 -10.22 -3.27
N ARG A 457 5.73 -10.16 -4.60
CA ARG A 457 6.86 -9.74 -5.41
C ARG A 457 6.98 -8.23 -5.34
N ILE A 458 8.18 -7.77 -5.03
CA ILE A 458 8.54 -6.35 -5.05
C ILE A 458 8.69 -5.88 -6.51
N ILE A 459 8.51 -4.59 -6.75
CA ILE A 459 8.53 -4.03 -8.10
C ILE A 459 9.83 -4.36 -8.85
N ASP A 460 9.71 -4.48 -10.18
CA ASP A 460 10.82 -4.70 -11.09
C ASP A 460 11.99 -3.74 -10.80
N ARG A 461 13.19 -4.29 -10.79
CA ARG A 461 14.44 -3.53 -10.65
C ARG A 461 15.13 -3.40 -11.98
N ASP A 462 15.84 -2.31 -12.17
CA ASP A 462 16.79 -2.17 -13.26
C ASP A 462 18.15 -2.75 -12.84
N SER A 463 18.97 -3.13 -13.82
CA SER A 463 20.31 -3.67 -13.58
C SER A 463 21.31 -2.56 -13.20
N VAL A 464 21.08 -1.91 -12.05
CA VAL A 464 21.88 -0.81 -11.52
C VAL A 464 22.18 -1.00 -10.04
N TRP A 465 23.30 -0.45 -9.55
CA TRP A 465 23.68 -0.54 -8.14
C TRP A 465 22.86 0.37 -7.21
N GLY A 466 22.16 1.37 -7.74
CA GLY A 466 21.55 2.47 -6.99
C GLY A 466 20.38 2.11 -6.05
N TYR A 467 19.90 3.12 -5.31
CA TYR A 467 18.70 3.01 -4.46
C TYR A 467 17.39 3.22 -5.24
N GLU A 468 17.45 3.84 -6.41
CA GLU A 468 16.32 3.96 -7.32
C GLU A 468 16.23 2.69 -8.15
N LEU A 469 15.30 1.80 -7.80
CA LEU A 469 15.04 0.52 -8.47
C LEU A 469 16.29 -0.32 -8.78
N GLY A 470 17.38 -0.14 -8.02
CA GLY A 470 18.62 -0.89 -8.17
C GLY A 470 18.84 -1.88 -7.04
N LEU A 471 19.98 -2.55 -7.05
CA LEU A 471 20.32 -3.58 -6.08
C LEU A 471 20.35 -3.06 -4.63
N LYS A 472 20.83 -1.83 -4.38
CA LYS A 472 20.85 -1.24 -3.02
C LYS A 472 19.46 -1.04 -2.41
N SER A 473 18.41 -0.94 -3.24
CA SER A 473 17.02 -0.80 -2.79
C SER A 473 16.44 -2.08 -2.21
N LEU A 474 17.00 -3.25 -2.54
CA LEU A 474 16.37 -4.57 -2.33
C LEU A 474 16.11 -4.88 -0.85
N ILE A 475 17.14 -4.84 -0.02
CA ILE A 475 17.03 -5.07 1.42
C ILE A 475 16.12 -4.01 2.08
N PRO A 476 16.28 -2.70 1.81
CA PRO A 476 15.33 -1.68 2.26
C PRO A 476 13.88 -1.99 1.92
N THR A 477 13.57 -2.40 0.69
CA THR A 477 12.20 -2.71 0.25
C THR A 477 11.64 -3.92 0.97
N VAL A 478 12.42 -5.01 1.08
CA VAL A 478 12.02 -6.22 1.80
C VAL A 478 11.73 -5.93 3.28
N LEU A 479 12.56 -5.12 3.94
CA LEU A 479 12.34 -4.71 5.34
C LEU A 479 11.09 -3.85 5.48
N THR A 480 10.84 -2.91 4.57
CA THR A 480 9.61 -2.10 4.55
C THR A 480 8.39 -3.00 4.43
N ILE A 481 8.32 -3.86 3.43
CA ILE A 481 7.16 -4.72 3.18
C ILE A 481 6.92 -5.71 4.32
N SER A 482 7.99 -6.28 4.88
CA SER A 482 7.91 -7.15 6.07
C SER A 482 7.27 -6.42 7.26
N MET A 483 7.62 -5.15 7.43
CA MET A 483 7.10 -4.28 8.50
C MET A 483 5.64 -3.84 8.27
N LEU A 484 5.14 -3.93 7.05
CA LEU A 484 3.71 -3.78 6.71
C LEU A 484 2.92 -5.09 6.89
N GLY A 485 3.56 -6.14 7.42
CA GLY A 485 2.92 -7.38 7.81
C GLY A 485 2.90 -8.47 6.73
N TYR A 486 3.64 -8.31 5.64
CA TYR A 486 3.75 -9.29 4.56
C TYR A 486 4.98 -10.20 4.79
N PRO A 487 4.78 -11.48 5.19
CA PRO A 487 5.89 -12.33 5.61
C PRO A 487 6.59 -13.07 4.46
N PHE A 488 5.95 -13.17 3.30
CA PHE A 488 6.48 -13.88 2.12
C PHE A 488 6.78 -12.87 1.04
N VAL A 489 8.01 -12.38 1.00
CA VAL A 489 8.45 -11.37 0.03
C VAL A 489 9.35 -12.05 -1.00
N LEU A 490 9.06 -11.84 -2.28
CA LEU A 490 9.92 -12.27 -3.38
C LEU A 490 10.68 -11.05 -3.90
N PRO A 491 12.02 -11.09 -3.96
CA PRO A 491 12.86 -9.93 -4.26
C PRO A 491 12.92 -9.53 -5.75
N ASP A 492 12.15 -10.21 -6.61
CA ASP A 492 12.30 -10.19 -8.06
C ASP A 492 13.71 -10.62 -8.51
N MET A 493 14.03 -10.43 -9.79
CA MET A 493 15.33 -10.73 -10.40
C MET A 493 16.48 -10.04 -9.65
N ILE A 494 17.32 -10.84 -8.97
CA ILE A 494 18.56 -10.36 -8.35
C ILE A 494 19.56 -10.01 -9.47
N GLY A 495 20.14 -8.81 -9.40
CA GLY A 495 20.90 -8.21 -10.51
C GLY A 495 20.03 -7.33 -11.42
N GLY A 496 18.70 -7.30 -11.22
CA GLY A 496 17.76 -6.46 -11.94
C GLY A 496 17.40 -6.98 -13.33
N ASN A 497 16.44 -6.33 -13.97
CA ASN A 497 15.97 -6.57 -15.32
C ASN A 497 16.83 -5.79 -16.33
N PHE A 498 17.70 -6.49 -17.04
CA PHE A 498 18.53 -5.87 -18.06
C PHE A 498 17.67 -5.31 -19.21
N LEU A 499 17.81 -4.01 -19.43
CA LEU A 499 17.29 -3.27 -20.57
C LEU A 499 18.41 -2.34 -21.06
N PRO A 500 18.85 -2.41 -22.33
CA PRO A 500 20.02 -1.67 -22.81
C PRO A 500 19.99 -0.16 -22.51
N ASN A 501 18.80 0.46 -22.53
CA ASN A 501 18.64 1.90 -22.30
C ASN A 501 18.34 2.27 -20.82
N LYS A 502 18.37 1.31 -19.91
CA LYS A 502 18.11 1.50 -18.46
C LYS A 502 19.18 0.85 -17.57
N THR A 503 20.28 0.39 -18.17
CA THR A 503 21.37 -0.28 -17.47
C THR A 503 22.64 0.57 -17.57
N GLU A 504 23.28 0.86 -16.44
CA GLU A 504 24.51 1.65 -16.44
C GLU A 504 25.70 0.82 -16.94
N GLY A 505 26.36 1.27 -18.01
CA GLY A 505 27.63 0.70 -18.48
C GLY A 505 27.56 -0.63 -19.24
N ALA A 506 26.37 -1.14 -19.57
CA ALA A 506 26.17 -2.40 -20.26
C ALA A 506 25.47 -2.22 -21.61
N GLU A 507 26.14 -2.58 -22.70
CA GLU A 507 25.59 -2.47 -24.07
C GLU A 507 24.81 -3.74 -24.49
N ASP A 508 25.32 -4.95 -24.20
CA ASP A 508 24.73 -6.22 -24.67
C ASP A 508 24.35 -7.23 -23.57
N ILE A 509 25.08 -7.24 -22.45
CA ILE A 509 24.83 -8.12 -21.30
C ILE A 509 25.04 -7.34 -20.01
N PRO A 510 24.31 -7.65 -18.94
CA PRO A 510 24.43 -6.93 -17.70
C PRO A 510 25.82 -7.07 -17.05
N ASP A 511 26.15 -6.12 -16.17
CA ASP A 511 27.38 -6.17 -15.38
C ASP A 511 27.49 -7.48 -14.59
N ARG A 512 28.64 -8.14 -14.74
CA ARG A 512 28.88 -9.47 -14.16
C ARG A 512 29.05 -9.42 -12.64
N GLU A 513 29.49 -8.29 -12.07
CA GLU A 513 29.62 -8.17 -10.61
C GLU A 513 28.25 -7.92 -9.96
N LEU A 514 27.35 -7.26 -10.67
CA LEU A 514 25.99 -6.99 -10.23
C LEU A 514 25.10 -8.25 -10.16
N TYR A 515 25.29 -9.21 -11.07
CA TYR A 515 24.55 -10.49 -11.16
C TYR A 515 25.27 -11.62 -10.42
#